data_AF-A0A933PHH1-F1
#
_entry.id   AF-A0A933PHH1-F1
#
_cell.length_a   1.000
_cell.length_b   1.000
_cell.length_c   1.000
_cell.angle_alpha   90.00
_cell.angle_beta   90.00
_cell.angle_gamma   90.00
#
_symmetry.space_group_name_H-M   'P 1'
#
loop_
_entity.id
_entity.type
_entity.pdbx_description
1 polymer ?
#
loop_
_entity_poly.entity_id
_entity_poly.type
_entity_poly.pdbx_seq_one_letter_code
_entity_poly.pdbx_strand_id
1 'polypeptide(L)'
;MTTTSEPATAAAAPSTPSPGAGLPGRLGDPTMQMRDDPRCDPRMIAALAPFGLDGAGAPPPLDGSAPREALLEFCGAAEAGFEAVFAGLMAGLPELEGLTRTTRTIDGPDGNEITLYVVRPADATGPIPGV
;
A
#
# COMPACT_ATOMS: atom_id res chain seq x y z
N MET A 1 69.53 -22.96 -12.09
CA MET A 1 68.45 -23.21 -13.07
C MET A 1 67.62 -24.35 -12.54
N THR A 2 66.58 -24.03 -11.79
CA THR A 2 65.59 -24.98 -11.30
C THR A 2 64.26 -24.27 -11.41
N THR A 3 63.47 -24.67 -12.40
CA THR A 3 62.20 -24.04 -12.78
C THR A 3 61.10 -24.66 -11.91
N THR A 4 60.57 -23.91 -10.96
CA THR A 4 59.33 -24.27 -10.25
C THR A 4 58.19 -23.48 -10.88
N SER A 5 57.29 -24.21 -11.53
CA SER A 5 56.09 -23.70 -12.18
C SER A 5 55.02 -23.39 -11.12
N GLU A 6 54.60 -22.14 -11.06
CA GLU A 6 53.48 -21.66 -10.24
C GLU A 6 52.15 -21.98 -10.96
N PRO A 7 51.15 -22.62 -10.32
CA PRO A 7 49.89 -22.90 -10.98
C PRO A 7 49.02 -21.65 -11.00
N ALA A 8 48.49 -21.35 -12.19
CA ALA A 8 47.59 -20.24 -12.46
C ALA A 8 46.36 -20.28 -11.53
N THR A 9 46.14 -19.17 -10.82
CA THR A 9 44.90 -18.90 -10.10
C THR A 9 43.74 -18.84 -11.09
N ALA A 10 42.90 -19.85 -11.10
CA ALA A 10 41.63 -19.81 -11.80
C ALA A 10 40.77 -18.72 -11.16
N ALA A 11 40.48 -17.67 -11.93
CA ALA A 11 39.50 -16.67 -11.55
C ALA A 11 38.16 -17.38 -11.31
N ALA A 12 37.63 -17.24 -10.10
CA ALA A 12 36.30 -17.72 -9.77
C ALA A 12 35.30 -17.09 -10.76
N ALA A 13 34.58 -17.93 -11.49
CA ALA A 13 33.42 -17.50 -12.26
C ALA A 13 32.49 -16.66 -11.36
N PRO A 14 31.82 -15.62 -11.89
CA PRO A 14 30.82 -14.89 -11.12
C PRO A 14 29.82 -15.92 -10.61
N SER A 15 29.77 -16.07 -9.28
CA SER A 15 28.81 -16.92 -8.61
C SER A 15 27.42 -16.44 -9.00
N THR A 16 26.74 -17.21 -9.83
CA THR A 16 25.32 -17.06 -10.11
C THR A 16 24.61 -16.97 -8.76
N PRO A 17 23.81 -15.92 -8.48
CA PRO A 17 23.02 -15.90 -7.26
C PRO A 17 22.08 -17.11 -7.31
N SER A 18 22.29 -18.05 -6.38
CA SER A 18 21.36 -19.15 -6.18
C SER A 18 20.00 -18.53 -5.87
N PRO A 19 18.90 -18.91 -6.55
CA PRO A 19 17.58 -18.40 -6.20
C PRO A 19 17.34 -18.74 -4.73
N GLY A 20 17.14 -17.70 -3.91
CA GLY A 20 16.80 -17.85 -2.51
C GLY A 20 15.67 -18.86 -2.38
N ALA A 21 15.80 -19.81 -1.44
CA ALA A 21 14.82 -20.86 -1.15
C ALA A 21 13.40 -20.32 -1.33
N GLY A 22 12.58 -20.97 -2.19
CA GLY A 22 11.36 -20.44 -2.86
C GLY A 22 10.22 -19.87 -2.01
N LEU A 23 10.55 -19.04 -1.02
CA LEU A 23 9.66 -18.24 -0.22
C LEU A 23 9.31 -16.98 -1.01
N PRO A 24 8.07 -16.53 -0.97
CA PRO A 24 7.62 -15.42 -1.79
C PRO A 24 8.03 -14.06 -1.22
N GLY A 25 8.10 -13.05 -2.08
CA GLY A 25 8.28 -11.66 -1.65
C GLY A 25 9.60 -11.43 -0.92
N ARG A 26 9.54 -10.54 0.08
CA ARG A 26 10.70 -10.16 0.91
C ARG A 26 11.26 -11.26 1.80
N LEU A 27 10.58 -12.40 1.90
CA LEU A 27 11.12 -13.59 2.58
C LEU A 27 12.15 -14.33 1.71
N GLY A 28 11.95 -14.34 0.39
CA GLY A 28 12.89 -14.93 -0.57
C GLY A 28 13.95 -13.93 -1.05
N ASP A 29 13.57 -12.66 -1.19
CA ASP A 29 14.46 -11.57 -1.57
C ASP A 29 14.14 -10.29 -0.76
N PRO A 30 14.93 -9.95 0.27
CA PRO A 30 14.70 -8.78 1.12
C PRO A 30 14.60 -7.42 0.40
N THR A 31 15.12 -7.34 -0.83
CA THR A 31 15.11 -6.14 -1.67
C THR A 31 13.93 -6.06 -2.64
N MET A 32 13.14 -7.13 -2.75
CA MET A 32 11.97 -7.19 -3.63
C MET A 32 10.97 -6.08 -3.32
N GLN A 33 10.53 -5.39 -4.37
CA GLN A 33 9.54 -4.32 -4.34
C GLN A 33 8.21 -4.81 -4.92
N MET A 34 7.12 -4.07 -4.70
CA MET A 34 5.81 -4.44 -5.27
C MET A 34 5.84 -4.52 -6.79
N ARG A 35 6.51 -3.58 -7.47
CA ARG A 35 6.73 -3.59 -8.93
C ARG A 35 7.52 -4.79 -9.46
N ASP A 36 8.32 -5.44 -8.60
CA ASP A 36 9.19 -6.55 -8.97
C ASP A 36 8.59 -7.92 -8.55
N ASP A 37 7.53 -7.91 -7.74
CA ASP A 37 6.89 -9.12 -7.24
C ASP A 37 5.94 -9.71 -8.29
N PRO A 38 6.19 -10.94 -8.78
CA PRO A 38 5.40 -11.53 -9.87
C PRO A 38 3.95 -11.84 -9.48
N ARG A 39 3.59 -11.70 -8.20
CA ARG A 39 2.23 -11.91 -7.69
C ARG A 39 1.37 -10.65 -7.81
N CYS A 40 1.99 -9.49 -7.99
CA CYS A 40 1.28 -8.22 -8.05
C CYS A 40 0.62 -8.02 -9.43
N ASP A 41 -0.66 -7.61 -9.42
CA ASP A 41 -1.38 -7.30 -10.66
C ASP A 41 -0.70 -6.11 -11.37
N PRO A 42 -0.25 -6.25 -12.63
CA PRO A 42 0.38 -5.16 -13.36
C PRO A 42 -0.47 -3.88 -13.47
N ARG A 43 -1.80 -4.01 -13.45
CA ARG A 43 -2.74 -2.88 -13.47
C ARG A 43 -2.72 -2.11 -12.15
N MET A 44 -2.57 -2.82 -11.02
CA MET A 44 -2.43 -2.21 -9.70
C MET A 44 -1.09 -1.47 -9.59
N ILE A 45 -0.01 -2.08 -10.09
CA ILE A 45 1.30 -1.41 -10.18
C ILE A 45 1.19 -0.13 -10.99
N ALA A 46 0.58 -0.18 -12.18
CA ALA A 46 0.39 0.99 -13.03
C ALA A 46 -0.45 2.11 -12.37
N ALA A 47 -1.46 1.75 -11.57
CA ALA A 47 -2.29 2.73 -10.86
C ALA A 47 -1.56 3.39 -9.68
N LEU A 48 -0.63 2.69 -9.02
CA LEU A 48 0.08 3.17 -7.83
C LEU A 48 1.41 3.88 -8.15
N ALA A 49 2.02 3.60 -9.30
CA ALA A 49 3.28 4.21 -9.72
C ALA A 49 3.28 5.76 -9.77
N PRO A 50 2.21 6.45 -10.23
CA PRO A 50 2.17 7.91 -10.22
C PRO A 50 2.29 8.54 -8.83
N PHE A 51 1.96 7.78 -7.78
CA PHE A 51 2.05 8.21 -6.38
C PHE A 51 3.35 7.71 -5.70
N GLY A 52 4.22 7.00 -6.43
CA GLY A 52 5.41 6.36 -5.86
C GLY A 52 5.10 5.21 -4.91
N LEU A 53 3.91 4.62 -5.01
CA LEU A 53 3.42 3.54 -4.13
C LEU A 53 3.61 2.14 -4.75
N ASP A 54 4.34 2.04 -5.85
CA ASP A 54 4.74 0.78 -6.50
C ASP A 54 6.05 0.19 -5.96
N GLY A 55 6.65 0.85 -4.97
CA GLY A 55 7.81 0.38 -4.21
C GLY A 55 7.58 0.37 -2.70
N ALA A 56 8.62 0.05 -1.95
CA ALA A 56 8.63 0.15 -0.51
C ALA A 56 8.56 1.62 -0.10
N GLY A 57 7.60 1.94 0.78
CA GLY A 57 7.52 3.24 1.42
C GLY A 57 8.80 3.56 2.19
N ALA A 58 9.19 4.83 2.20
CA ALA A 58 10.27 5.30 3.04
C ALA A 58 9.94 5.03 4.52
N PRO A 59 10.91 4.63 5.35
CA PRO A 59 10.67 4.50 6.77
C PRO A 59 10.24 5.86 7.35
N PRO A 60 9.28 5.88 8.29
CA PRO A 60 8.89 7.12 8.95
C PRO A 60 10.08 7.71 9.73
N PRO A 61 10.12 9.04 9.93
CA PRO A 61 11.20 9.70 10.68
C PRO A 61 11.11 9.49 12.21
N LEU A 62 10.10 8.77 12.67
CA LEU A 62 9.80 8.48 14.07
C LEU A 62 9.30 7.03 14.23
N ASP A 63 9.49 6.49 15.43
CA ASP A 63 8.96 5.19 15.83
C ASP A 63 7.85 5.34 16.89
N GLY A 64 7.28 4.21 17.32
CA GLY A 64 6.17 4.19 18.28
C GLY A 64 6.51 4.66 19.70
N SER A 65 7.78 4.94 20.01
CA SER A 65 8.22 5.49 21.30
C SER A 65 8.32 7.01 21.31
N ALA A 66 8.11 7.66 20.16
CA ALA A 66 8.12 9.12 20.04
C ALA A 66 7.04 9.78 20.92
N PRO A 67 7.22 11.05 21.31
CA PRO A 67 6.19 11.80 22.04
C PRO A 67 4.85 11.79 21.30
N ARG A 68 3.76 11.74 22.06
CA ARG A 68 2.41 11.64 21.51
C ARG A 68 2.09 12.79 20.54
N GLU A 69 2.53 13.99 20.84
CA GLU A 69 2.29 15.18 20.03
C GLU A 69 2.98 15.05 18.67
N ALA A 70 4.22 14.54 18.63
CA ALA A 70 4.95 14.30 17.38
C ALA A 70 4.29 13.18 16.55
N LEU A 71 3.76 12.15 17.21
CA LEU A 71 2.99 11.09 16.54
C LEU A 71 1.71 11.65 15.90
N LEU A 72 0.98 12.51 16.61
CA LEU A 72 -0.25 13.11 16.09
C LEU A 72 0.02 14.07 14.92
N GLU A 73 1.10 14.85 15.00
CA GLU A 73 1.53 15.72 13.89
C GLU A 73 1.87 14.89 12.64
N PHE A 74 2.63 13.80 12.81
CA PHE A 74 2.94 12.89 11.72
C PHE A 74 1.68 12.25 11.13
N CYS A 75 0.75 11.78 11.96
CA CYS A 75 -0.50 11.20 11.50
C CYS A 75 -1.35 12.20 10.72
N GLY A 76 -1.45 13.45 11.15
CA GLY A 76 -2.19 14.50 10.43
C GLY A 76 -1.57 14.79 9.05
N ALA A 77 -0.24 14.83 8.96
CA ALA A 77 0.44 14.98 7.66
C ALA A 77 0.23 13.76 6.75
N ALA A 78 0.28 12.55 7.31
CA ALA A 78 0.03 11.32 6.58
C ALA A 78 -1.42 11.25 6.08
N GLU A 79 -2.41 11.63 6.90
CA GLU A 79 -3.83 11.70 6.52
C GLU A 79 -4.03 12.56 5.28
N ALA A 80 -3.54 13.81 5.31
CA ALA A 80 -3.63 14.71 4.16
C ALA A 80 -2.95 14.14 2.89
N GLY A 81 -1.81 13.46 3.06
CA GLY A 81 -1.11 12.80 1.96
C GLY A 81 -1.93 11.66 1.34
N PHE A 82 -2.54 10.81 2.16
CA PHE A 82 -3.36 9.69 1.68
C PHE A 82 -4.72 10.15 1.12
N GLU A 83 -5.34 11.19 1.68
CA GLU A 83 -6.54 11.80 1.09
C GLU A 83 -6.30 12.23 -0.36
N ALA A 84 -5.15 12.86 -0.65
CA ALA A 84 -4.79 13.26 -2.01
C ALA A 84 -4.59 12.05 -2.94
N VAL A 85 -3.97 10.97 -2.44
CA VAL A 85 -3.83 9.71 -3.20
C VAL A 85 -5.21 9.12 -3.52
N PHE A 86 -6.10 9.00 -2.54
CA PHE A 86 -7.43 8.44 -2.76
C PHE A 86 -8.29 9.30 -3.68
N ALA A 87 -8.22 10.63 -3.54
CA ALA A 87 -8.86 11.55 -4.47
C ALA A 87 -8.35 11.34 -5.91
N GLY A 88 -7.04 11.19 -6.08
CA GLY A 88 -6.43 10.89 -7.39
C GLY A 88 -6.86 9.55 -7.98
N LEU A 89 -6.98 8.51 -7.15
CA LEU A 89 -7.43 7.18 -7.60
C LEU A 89 -8.91 7.17 -8.01
N MET A 90 -9.75 7.97 -7.35
CA MET A 90 -11.18 8.07 -7.65
C MET A 90 -11.49 9.12 -8.74
N ALA A 91 -10.54 9.98 -9.07
CA ALA A 91 -10.74 11.06 -10.03
C ALA A 91 -11.15 10.52 -11.41
N GLY A 92 -12.21 11.10 -11.98
CA GLY A 92 -12.70 10.74 -13.30
C GLY A 92 -13.55 9.46 -13.36
N LEU A 93 -13.76 8.77 -12.23
CA LEU A 93 -14.75 7.71 -12.17
C LEU A 93 -16.17 8.31 -12.31
N PRO A 94 -17.06 7.69 -13.10
CA PRO A 94 -18.43 8.14 -13.20
C PRO A 94 -19.15 7.95 -11.87
N GLU A 95 -20.10 8.84 -11.56
CA GLU A 95 -20.97 8.63 -10.41
C GLU A 95 -21.86 7.41 -10.64
N LEU A 96 -22.04 6.61 -9.59
CA LEU A 96 -22.93 5.46 -9.65
C LEU A 96 -24.40 5.90 -9.60
N GLU A 97 -25.12 5.60 -10.68
CA GLU A 97 -26.54 5.87 -10.88
C GLU A 97 -27.44 4.83 -10.19
N GLY A 98 -28.75 5.10 -10.15
CA GLY A 98 -29.75 4.17 -9.57
C GLY A 98 -29.71 4.07 -8.05
N LEU A 99 -29.04 5.01 -7.38
CA LEU A 99 -28.88 5.04 -5.93
C LEU A 99 -29.54 6.28 -5.31
N THR A 100 -30.17 6.08 -4.17
CA THR A 100 -30.59 7.15 -3.26
C THR A 100 -29.56 7.28 -2.15
N ARG A 101 -29.01 8.48 -1.98
CA ARG A 101 -28.05 8.83 -0.93
C ARG A 101 -28.72 9.76 0.07
N THR A 102 -28.70 9.42 1.35
CA THR A 102 -29.24 10.27 2.43
C THR A 102 -28.25 10.38 3.56
N THR A 103 -28.08 11.59 4.09
CA THR A 103 -27.27 11.85 5.28
C THR A 103 -28.17 11.89 6.50
N ARG A 104 -27.77 11.21 7.57
CA ARG A 104 -28.45 11.24 8.87
C ARG A 104 -27.45 11.61 9.96
N THR A 105 -27.92 12.27 11.00
CA THR A 105 -27.13 12.55 12.20
C THR A 105 -27.83 11.91 13.39
N ILE A 106 -27.07 11.21 14.23
CA ILE A 106 -27.55 10.61 15.48
C ILE A 106 -26.68 11.04 16.66
N ASP A 107 -27.23 10.97 17.87
CA ASP A 107 -26.48 11.21 19.09
C ASP A 107 -25.63 9.99 19.46
N GLY A 108 -24.34 10.23 19.69
CA GLY A 108 -23.39 9.26 20.21
C GLY A 108 -23.47 9.09 21.74
N PRO A 109 -22.88 8.02 22.28
CA PRO A 109 -22.92 7.73 23.72
C PRO A 109 -22.24 8.80 24.59
N ASP A 110 -21.30 9.55 24.01
CA ASP A 110 -20.58 10.63 24.69
C ASP A 110 -21.18 12.02 24.39
N GLY A 111 -22.38 12.06 23.79
CA GLY A 111 -23.06 13.30 23.39
C GLY A 111 -22.48 13.98 22.15
N ASN A 112 -21.58 13.30 21.42
CA ASN A 112 -21.09 13.76 20.12
C ASN A 112 -22.07 13.39 19.00
N GLU A 113 -22.15 14.20 17.95
CA GLU A 113 -22.91 13.82 16.75
C GLU A 113 -22.16 12.76 15.94
N ILE A 114 -22.91 11.80 15.37
CA ILE A 114 -22.39 10.81 14.43
C ILE A 114 -23.13 10.97 13.11
N THR A 115 -22.39 11.26 12.04
CA THR A 115 -22.93 11.37 10.68
C THR A 115 -22.94 9.99 10.02
N LEU A 116 -24.10 9.60 9.48
CA LEU A 116 -24.31 8.38 8.73
C LEU A 116 -24.60 8.70 7.27
N TYR A 117 -23.76 8.20 6.36
CA TYR A 117 -24.00 8.26 4.92
C TYR A 117 -24.71 6.99 4.48
N VAL A 118 -26.02 7.08 4.27
CA VAL A 118 -26.86 5.93 3.90
C VAL A 118 -27.03 5.90 2.40
N VAL A 119 -26.65 4.80 1.76
CA VAL A 119 -26.79 4.56 0.33
C VAL A 119 -27.67 3.34 0.10
N ARG A 120 -28.68 3.47 -0.77
CA ARG A 120 -29.65 2.41 -1.08
C ARG A 120 -30.00 2.41 -2.56
N PRO A 121 -30.27 1.25 -3.20
CA PRO A 121 -30.89 1.23 -4.53
C PRO A 121 -32.21 2.00 -4.55
N ALA A 122 -32.39 2.87 -5.54
CA ALA A 122 -33.55 3.76 -5.64
C ALA A 122 -34.87 2.97 -5.72
N ASP A 123 -34.88 1.86 -6.47
CA ASP A 123 -36.08 1.08 -6.78
C ASP A 123 -36.36 -0.08 -5.81
N ALA A 124 -35.62 -0.18 -4.70
CA ALA A 124 -35.84 -1.25 -3.74
C ALA A 124 -37.18 -1.06 -2.99
N THR A 125 -38.06 -2.07 -3.03
CA THR A 125 -39.43 -2.00 -2.44
C THR A 125 -39.60 -2.80 -1.14
N GLY A 126 -38.57 -3.52 -0.70
CA GLY A 126 -38.60 -4.33 0.52
C GLY A 126 -37.34 -4.20 1.37
N PRO A 127 -37.27 -4.97 2.47
CA PRO A 127 -36.04 -5.13 3.25
C PRO A 127 -34.91 -5.67 2.36
N ILE A 128 -33.71 -5.15 2.59
CA ILE A 128 -32.48 -5.60 1.94
C ILE A 128 -31.40 -5.81 3.02
N PRO A 129 -30.40 -6.66 2.79
CA PRO A 129 -29.25 -6.77 3.70
C PRO A 129 -28.56 -5.41 3.87
N GLY A 130 -28.26 -5.04 5.11
CA GLY A 130 -27.56 -3.80 5.45
C GLY A 130 -26.06 -4.01 5.66
N VAL A 131 -25.27 -3.01 5.28
CA VAL A 131 -23.85 -2.83 5.60
C VAL A 131 -23.68 -1.45 6.19
#